data_AF-A0A1G9QSQ6-F1
#
_entry.id   AF-A0A1G9QSQ6-F1
#
_cell.length_a   1.000
_cell.length_b   1.000
_cell.length_c   1.000
_cell.angle_alpha   90.00
_cell.angle_beta   90.00
_cell.angle_gamma   90.00
#
_symmetry.space_group_name_H-M   'P 1'
#
loop_
_entity.id
_entity.type
_entity.pdbx_description
1 polymer ?
#
loop_
_entity_poly.entity_id
_entity_poly.type
_entity_poly.pdbx_seq_one_letter_code
_entity_poly.pdbx_strand_id
1 'polypeptide(L)'
;MIILFTILFFLAIISLILGLMKPCLIIRWGTDEKKTRGKAALISTIAIIIFAIGAIFSTSSTQKLSSSDPMAKTAQEETVQWNKSDPDALKNGNIKLAIGEIKKHRALAPIAESQDATVVYKSPWNYYGKVISFTGRVAIAENNPPDNDLSKALGGEACEIVIESSKNVIIDALIAGNVNNTQVGQQITLYGYPVGRTDVKNKIGGSFTHLVVIGKLQ
;
A
#
# COMPACT_ATOMS: atom_id res chain seq x y z
N MET A 1 13.82 21.41 8.76
CA MET A 1 12.69 21.28 9.70
C MET A 1 12.77 20.01 10.54
N ILE A 2 12.83 18.80 9.96
CA ILE A 2 12.77 17.51 10.69
C ILE A 2 13.79 17.41 11.84
N ILE A 3 15.06 17.81 11.61
CA ILE A 3 16.12 17.73 12.63
C ILE A 3 15.82 18.60 13.85
N LEU A 4 15.24 19.79 13.65
CA LEU A 4 14.85 20.69 14.75
C LEU A 4 13.72 20.08 15.59
N PHE A 5 12.74 19.44 14.95
CA PHE A 5 11.64 18.76 15.64
C PHE A 5 12.13 17.57 16.45
N THR A 6 13.08 16.80 15.93
CA THR A 6 13.69 15.68 16.65
C THR A 6 14.41 16.17 17.91
N ILE A 7 15.20 17.25 17.81
CA ILE A 7 15.91 17.83 18.96
C ILE A 7 14.92 18.33 20.03
N LEU A 8 13.84 19.02 19.63
CA LEU A 8 12.83 19.51 20.57
C LEU A 8 12.08 18.37 21.28
N PHE A 9 11.81 17.27 20.57
CA PHE A 9 11.18 16.08 21.15
C PHE A 9 12.06 15.44 22.23
N PHE A 10 13.36 15.29 21.98
CA PHE A 10 14.28 14.75 22.99
C PHE A 10 14.43 15.68 24.20
N LEU A 11 14.45 17.00 23.99
CA LEU A 11 14.45 17.96 25.10
C LEU A 11 13.19 17.87 25.97
N ALA A 12 12.02 17.62 25.36
CA ALA A 12 10.78 17.41 26.10
C ALA A 12 10.81 16.13 26.97
N ILE A 13 11.42 15.04 26.46
CA ILE A 13 11.61 13.81 27.23
C ILE A 13 12.57 14.03 28.39
N ILE A 14 13.71 14.71 28.15
CA ILE A 14 14.69 15.02 29.21
C ILE A 14 14.04 15.88 30.30
N SER A 15 13.25 16.88 29.91
CA SER A 15 12.44 17.69 30.82
C SER A 15 11.48 16.81 31.65
N LEU A 16 10.73 15.91 31.03
CA LEU A 16 9.85 15.01 31.78
C LEU A 16 10.60 14.19 32.85
N ILE A 17 11.76 13.62 32.50
CA ILE A 17 12.58 12.82 33.42
C ILE A 17 13.09 13.69 34.59
N LEU A 18 13.63 14.88 34.29
CA LEU A 18 14.11 15.80 35.32
C LEU A 18 12.98 16.31 36.23
N GLY A 19 11.78 16.53 35.68
CA GLY A 19 10.60 16.96 36.43
C GLY A 19 10.09 15.89 37.39
N LEU A 20 10.21 14.62 37.00
CA LEU A 20 9.92 13.48 37.86
C LEU A 20 10.96 13.29 38.95
N MET A 21 12.24 13.57 38.69
CA MET A 21 13.32 13.44 39.69
C MET A 21 13.36 14.62 40.67
N LYS A 22 13.25 15.86 40.17
CA LYS A 22 13.30 17.09 40.96
C LYS A 22 12.33 18.13 40.37
N PRO A 23 11.07 18.17 40.82
CA PRO A 23 10.06 19.05 40.23
C PRO A 23 10.40 20.55 40.34
N CYS A 24 11.20 20.94 41.34
CA CYS A 24 11.66 22.32 41.54
C CYS A 24 12.60 22.85 40.43
N LEU A 25 13.21 21.96 39.64
CA LEU A 25 14.06 22.35 38.51
C LEU A 25 13.26 22.83 37.30
N ILE A 26 12.00 22.40 37.17
CA ILE A 26 11.16 22.67 36.00
C ILE A 26 10.08 23.69 36.30
N ILE A 27 9.42 23.54 37.45
CA ILE A 27 8.42 24.50 37.89
C ILE A 27 9.14 25.60 38.68
N ARG A 28 9.63 26.61 37.95
CA ARG A 28 10.36 27.74 38.55
C ARG A 28 9.45 28.71 39.33
N TRP A 29 8.15 28.72 39.03
CA TRP A 29 7.18 29.65 39.61
C TRP A 29 6.16 28.92 40.51
N GLY A 30 6.00 29.39 41.75
CA GLY A 30 5.07 28.84 42.74
C GLY A 30 5.74 28.53 44.09
N THR A 31 4.94 28.41 45.15
CA THR A 31 5.40 27.98 46.48
C THR A 31 5.79 26.50 46.46
N ASP A 32 6.75 26.07 47.30
CA ASP A 32 7.32 24.71 47.22
C ASP A 32 6.30 23.60 47.46
N GLU A 33 5.24 23.86 48.24
CA GLU A 33 4.11 22.96 48.43
C GLU A 33 3.32 22.68 47.13
N LYS A 34 3.36 23.60 46.16
CA LYS A 34 2.67 23.45 44.87
C LYS A 34 3.52 22.76 43.81
N LYS A 35 4.82 22.52 44.07
CA LYS A 35 5.78 21.88 43.14
C LYS A 35 5.83 20.37 43.37
N THR A 36 4.73 19.68 43.08
CA THR A 36 4.65 18.23 43.23
C THR A 36 5.07 17.51 41.94
N ARG A 37 5.63 16.31 42.08
CA ARG A 37 6.09 15.46 40.96
C ARG A 37 4.96 15.19 39.95
N GLY A 38 3.73 15.04 40.44
CA GLY A 38 2.55 14.83 39.61
C GLY A 38 2.18 16.06 38.75
N LYS A 39 2.33 17.28 39.29
CA LYS A 39 2.06 18.51 38.52
C LYS A 39 3.13 18.76 37.46
N ALA A 40 4.39 18.46 37.77
CA ALA A 40 5.48 18.52 36.79
C ALA A 40 5.24 17.55 35.62
N ALA A 41 4.82 16.31 35.93
CA ALA A 41 4.46 15.34 34.91
C ALA A 41 3.29 15.82 34.04
N LEU A 42 2.22 16.37 34.65
CA LEU A 42 1.05 16.84 33.93
C LEU A 42 1.38 17.98 32.94
N ILE A 43 2.21 18.94 33.35
CA ILE A 43 2.65 20.04 32.47
C ILE A 43 3.49 19.51 31.30
N SER A 44 4.44 18.61 31.57
CA SER A 44 5.27 18.00 30.52
C SER A 44 4.45 17.14 29.55
N THR A 45 3.43 16.42 30.02
CA THR A 45 2.53 15.63 29.16
C THR A 45 1.65 16.52 28.27
N ILE A 46 1.13 17.64 28.80
CA ILE A 46 0.36 18.61 27.98
C ILE A 46 1.23 19.19 26.86
N ALA A 47 2.49 19.52 27.15
CA ALA A 47 3.42 20.04 26.14
C ALA A 47 3.68 19.01 25.01
N ILE A 48 3.78 17.72 25.33
CA ILE A 48 3.95 16.64 24.34
C ILE A 48 2.69 16.49 23.47
N ILE A 49 1.49 16.60 24.06
CA ILE A 49 0.23 16.49 23.32
C ILE A 49 0.04 17.68 22.36
N ILE A 50 0.31 18.92 22.82
CA ILE A 50 0.26 20.11 21.96
C ILE A 50 1.24 19.98 20.78
N PHE A 51 2.43 19.43 21.04
CA PHE A 51 3.45 19.19 20.00
C PHE A 51 2.99 18.13 18.99
N ALA A 52 2.34 17.05 19.43
CA ALA A 52 1.78 16.02 18.55
C ALA A 52 0.67 16.58 17.63
N ILE A 53 -0.20 17.45 18.15
CA ILE A 53 -1.26 18.10 17.37
C ILE A 53 -0.66 19.07 16.34
N GLY A 54 0.39 19.83 16.71
CA GLY A 54 1.09 20.74 15.79
C GLY A 54 1.84 20.04 14.65
N ALA A 55 2.33 18.82 14.88
CA ALA A 55 2.98 18.01 13.84
C ALA A 55 1.97 17.44 12.83
N ILE A 56 0.76 17.07 13.28
CA ILE A 56 -0.34 16.63 12.41
C ILE A 56 -0.84 17.79 11.53
N PHE A 57 -0.93 19.01 12.07
CA PHE A 57 -1.37 20.18 11.29
C PHE A 57 -0.31 20.69 10.29
N SER A 58 0.98 20.35 10.49
CA SER A 58 2.08 20.73 9.58
C SER A 58 2.25 19.80 8.37
N THR A 59 1.48 18.71 8.26
CA THR A 59 1.52 17.79 7.09
C THR A 59 0.35 17.94 6.13
N SER A 60 -0.59 18.84 6.38
CA SER A 60 -1.60 19.26 5.41
C SER A 60 -1.13 20.49 4.61
N SER A 61 -0.12 20.28 3.75
CA SER A 61 0.07 21.18 2.60
C SER A 61 -0.87 20.74 1.48
N THR A 62 -2.05 21.35 1.47
CA THR A 62 -2.89 21.50 0.29
C THR A 62 -2.06 22.15 -0.81
N GLN A 63 -1.67 21.40 -1.85
CA GLN A 63 -1.22 22.04 -3.09
C GLN A 63 -2.43 22.59 -3.83
N LYS A 64 -2.45 23.92 -3.86
CA LYS A 64 -3.39 24.80 -4.54
C LYS A 64 -3.10 24.79 -6.04
N LEU A 65 -4.18 24.60 -6.80
CA LEU A 65 -4.30 24.76 -8.25
C LEU A 65 -3.92 26.19 -8.68
N SER A 66 -3.19 26.34 -9.80
CA SER A 66 -3.16 27.56 -10.60
C SER A 66 -3.16 27.21 -12.09
N SER A 67 -4.19 27.68 -12.76
CA SER A 67 -4.58 27.39 -14.15
C SER A 67 -3.92 28.34 -15.15
N SER A 68 -3.60 27.83 -16.36
CA SER A 68 -4.03 28.45 -17.63
C SER A 68 -3.51 27.66 -18.85
N ASP A 69 -4.36 26.83 -19.45
CA ASP A 69 -4.61 26.80 -20.91
C ASP A 69 -5.93 26.06 -21.19
N PRO A 70 -6.79 26.54 -22.12
CA PRO A 70 -8.21 26.16 -22.15
C PRO A 70 -8.47 25.03 -23.15
N MET A 71 -8.26 23.77 -22.76
CA MET A 71 -9.01 22.63 -23.36
C MET A 71 -8.92 21.37 -22.50
N ALA A 72 -9.39 21.41 -21.25
CA ALA A 72 -9.57 20.21 -20.45
C ALA A 72 -11.01 20.18 -19.91
N LYS A 73 -11.84 19.38 -20.56
CA LYS A 73 -13.14 18.97 -20.04
C LYS A 73 -12.86 18.18 -18.76
N THR A 74 -13.01 18.83 -17.62
CA THR A 74 -12.84 18.26 -16.27
C THR A 74 -13.68 16.99 -16.17
N ALA A 75 -13.03 15.83 -16.25
CA ALA A 75 -13.60 14.58 -15.78
C ALA A 75 -13.69 14.70 -14.25
N GLN A 76 -14.91 14.66 -13.72
CA GLN A 76 -15.10 14.33 -12.31
C GLN A 76 -14.33 13.04 -12.03
N GLU A 77 -13.50 13.04 -10.98
CA GLU A 77 -12.84 11.85 -10.49
C GLU A 77 -13.93 10.92 -9.93
N GLU A 78 -14.49 10.08 -10.79
CA GLU A 78 -15.39 9.00 -10.39
C GLU A 78 -14.61 8.10 -9.43
N THR A 79 -15.01 8.07 -8.17
CA THR A 79 -14.45 7.15 -7.19
C THR A 79 -14.73 5.74 -7.68
N VAL A 80 -13.69 5.02 -8.11
CA VAL A 80 -13.82 3.68 -8.68
C VAL A 80 -14.38 2.73 -7.62
N GLN A 81 -15.61 2.26 -7.85
CA GLN A 81 -16.28 1.34 -6.94
C GLN A 81 -15.92 -0.11 -7.29
N TRP A 82 -15.12 -0.74 -6.44
CA TRP A 82 -14.74 -2.15 -6.58
C TRP A 82 -15.87 -3.08 -6.16
N ASN A 83 -16.08 -4.16 -6.92
CA ASN A 83 -17.04 -5.18 -6.58
C ASN A 83 -16.49 -6.07 -5.47
N LYS A 84 -17.06 -5.95 -4.26
CA LYS A 84 -16.66 -6.73 -3.08
C LYS A 84 -17.60 -7.90 -2.77
N SER A 85 -18.71 -8.05 -3.49
CA SER A 85 -19.71 -9.08 -3.20
C SER A 85 -19.40 -10.43 -3.86
N ASP A 86 -18.62 -10.43 -4.94
CA ASP A 86 -18.22 -11.66 -5.63
C ASP A 86 -16.67 -11.81 -5.65
N PRO A 87 -16.10 -12.84 -5.01
CA PRO A 87 -14.68 -13.08 -5.06
C PRO A 87 -14.21 -13.70 -6.38
N ASP A 88 -15.09 -14.17 -7.27
CA ASP A 88 -14.71 -14.73 -8.56
C ASP A 88 -14.19 -13.63 -9.50
N ALA A 89 -12.88 -13.66 -9.77
CA ALA A 89 -12.18 -12.65 -10.56
C ALA A 89 -12.73 -12.53 -11.99
N LEU A 90 -13.29 -13.61 -12.55
CA LEU A 90 -13.82 -13.64 -13.91
C LEU A 90 -15.25 -13.09 -13.99
N LYS A 91 -15.96 -13.02 -12.86
CA LYS A 91 -17.36 -12.57 -12.80
C LYS A 91 -17.54 -11.19 -12.18
N ASN A 92 -16.65 -10.80 -11.27
CA ASN A 92 -16.84 -9.60 -10.46
C ASN A 92 -16.53 -8.28 -11.18
N GLY A 93 -15.88 -8.32 -12.35
CA GLY A 93 -15.54 -7.14 -13.16
C GLY A 93 -14.31 -6.36 -12.68
N ASN A 94 -13.65 -6.78 -11.59
CA ASN A 94 -12.53 -6.07 -11.00
C ASN A 94 -11.27 -6.10 -11.87
N ILE A 95 -11.12 -7.09 -12.76
CA ILE A 95 -10.02 -7.13 -13.75
C ILE A 95 -10.01 -5.84 -14.59
N LYS A 96 -11.17 -5.43 -15.12
CA LYS A 96 -11.29 -4.23 -15.95
C LYS A 96 -10.94 -2.97 -15.17
N LEU A 97 -11.36 -2.89 -13.90
CA LEU A 97 -11.04 -1.79 -13.01
C LEU A 97 -9.52 -1.72 -12.74
N ALA A 98 -8.89 -2.85 -12.40
CA ALA A 98 -7.46 -2.94 -12.15
C ALA A 98 -6.62 -2.55 -13.37
N ILE A 99 -7.01 -2.97 -14.58
CA ILE A 99 -6.35 -2.53 -15.82
C ILE A 99 -6.43 -1.01 -15.97
N GLY A 100 -7.58 -0.40 -15.65
CA GLY A 100 -7.74 1.05 -15.63
C GLY A 100 -6.80 1.73 -14.63
N GLU A 101 -6.69 1.19 -13.41
CA GLU A 101 -5.79 1.74 -12.38
C GLU A 101 -4.31 1.62 -12.74
N ILE A 102 -3.87 0.49 -13.29
CA ILE A 102 -2.45 0.29 -13.63
C ILE A 102 -1.97 1.32 -14.65
N LYS A 103 -2.83 1.72 -15.59
CA LYS A 103 -2.52 2.75 -16.60
C LYS A 103 -2.23 4.13 -15.99
N LYS A 104 -2.74 4.41 -14.79
CA LYS A 104 -2.51 5.68 -14.08
C LYS A 104 -1.12 5.76 -13.45
N HIS A 105 -0.43 4.62 -13.29
CA HIS A 105 0.84 4.55 -12.59
C HIS A 105 1.98 4.12 -13.53
N ARG A 106 3.07 4.89 -13.49
CA ARG A 106 4.30 4.48 -14.18
C ARG A 106 4.87 3.20 -13.56
N ALA A 107 4.88 3.11 -12.23
CA ALA A 107 5.47 2.04 -11.44
C ALA A 107 4.60 1.75 -10.20
N LEU A 108 4.37 0.48 -9.89
CA LEU A 108 3.53 0.03 -8.78
C LEU A 108 4.25 -0.17 -7.43
N ALA A 109 5.51 -0.60 -7.40
CA ALA A 109 6.27 -0.84 -6.16
C ALA A 109 6.30 0.33 -5.16
N PRO A 110 6.44 1.62 -5.56
CA PRO A 110 6.46 2.72 -4.60
C PRO A 110 5.14 2.91 -3.83
N ILE A 111 4.03 2.39 -4.35
CA ILE A 111 2.69 2.48 -3.76
C ILE A 111 2.19 1.13 -3.24
N ALA A 112 3.05 0.10 -3.26
CA ALA A 112 2.69 -1.24 -2.86
C ALA A 112 2.71 -1.39 -1.34
N GLU A 113 1.63 -1.93 -0.78
CA GLU A 113 1.62 -2.45 0.59
C GLU A 113 2.25 -3.86 0.61
N SER A 114 3.01 -4.17 1.66
CA SER A 114 3.48 -5.53 1.91
C SER A 114 2.45 -6.28 2.75
N GLN A 115 1.97 -7.42 2.25
CA GLN A 115 0.97 -8.25 2.92
C GLN A 115 1.30 -9.73 2.76
N ASP A 116 0.86 -10.54 3.71
CA ASP A 116 0.95 -11.99 3.59
C ASP A 116 -0.05 -12.49 2.53
N ALA A 117 0.44 -13.25 1.54
CA ALA A 117 -0.38 -13.78 0.45
C ALA A 117 -1.57 -14.61 0.94
N THR A 118 -1.44 -15.33 2.07
CA THR A 118 -2.54 -16.13 2.65
C THR A 118 -3.68 -15.27 3.19
N VAL A 119 -3.38 -14.07 3.68
CA VAL A 119 -4.39 -13.14 4.20
C VAL A 119 -5.16 -12.52 3.04
N VAL A 120 -4.45 -12.10 2.00
CA VAL A 120 -5.07 -11.56 0.78
C VAL A 120 -5.90 -12.64 0.08
N TYR A 121 -5.39 -13.86 -0.03
CA TYR A 121 -6.11 -14.99 -0.62
C TYR A 121 -7.43 -15.31 0.10
N LYS A 122 -7.46 -15.27 1.43
CA LYS A 122 -8.69 -15.56 2.20
C LYS A 122 -9.76 -14.49 1.98
N SER A 123 -9.36 -13.23 1.94
CA SER A 123 -10.27 -12.07 1.91
C SER A 123 -9.81 -11.00 0.92
N PRO A 124 -9.79 -11.30 -0.39
CA PRO A 124 -9.21 -10.40 -1.40
C PRO A 124 -9.95 -9.05 -1.49
N TRP A 125 -11.25 -9.02 -1.16
CA TRP A 125 -12.07 -7.80 -1.14
C TRP A 125 -11.62 -6.70 -0.17
N ASN A 126 -10.80 -7.05 0.83
CA ASN A 126 -10.19 -6.07 1.73
C ASN A 126 -9.03 -5.31 1.07
N TYR A 127 -8.56 -5.80 -0.09
CA TYR A 127 -7.38 -5.30 -0.79
C TYR A 127 -7.67 -4.81 -2.21
N TYR A 128 -8.91 -4.88 -2.68
CA TYR A 128 -9.31 -4.29 -3.96
C TYR A 128 -9.01 -2.78 -3.97
N GLY A 129 -8.41 -2.31 -5.06
CA GLY A 129 -7.94 -0.93 -5.20
C GLY A 129 -6.60 -0.63 -4.52
N LYS A 130 -5.95 -1.63 -3.92
CA LYS A 130 -4.61 -1.50 -3.34
C LYS A 130 -3.60 -2.29 -4.15
N VAL A 131 -2.42 -1.71 -4.34
CA VAL A 131 -1.28 -2.44 -4.88
C VAL A 131 -0.66 -3.25 -3.75
N ILE A 132 -0.50 -4.54 -3.97
CA ILE A 132 0.13 -5.46 -3.01
C ILE A 132 1.39 -6.04 -3.65
N SER A 133 2.42 -6.26 -2.82
CA SER A 133 3.61 -7.03 -3.20
C SER A 133 3.46 -8.50 -2.83
N PHE A 134 3.79 -9.38 -3.76
CA PHE A 134 3.76 -10.84 -3.58
C PHE A 134 5.11 -11.44 -3.94
N THR A 135 5.75 -12.13 -3.00
CA THR A 135 7.00 -12.85 -3.25
C THR A 135 6.76 -14.35 -3.32
N GLY A 136 7.31 -14.99 -4.34
CA GLY A 136 7.13 -16.43 -4.55
C GLY A 136 8.10 -16.98 -5.58
N ARG A 137 8.08 -18.31 -5.74
CA ARG A 137 8.83 -19.00 -6.81
C ARG A 137 7.98 -19.07 -8.07
N VAL A 138 8.57 -18.73 -9.20
CA VAL A 138 7.93 -18.79 -10.51
C VAL A 138 7.64 -20.24 -10.88
N ALA A 139 6.37 -20.54 -11.15
CA ALA A 139 5.91 -21.82 -11.68
C ALA A 139 5.65 -21.74 -13.19
N ILE A 140 5.14 -20.61 -13.67
CA ILE A 140 4.85 -20.33 -15.09
C ILE A 140 5.29 -18.90 -15.39
N ALA A 141 5.88 -18.68 -16.56
CA ALA A 141 6.19 -17.35 -17.06
C ALA A 141 6.10 -17.37 -18.60
N GLU A 142 5.01 -16.83 -19.14
CA GLU A 142 4.68 -16.92 -20.57
C GLU A 142 4.23 -15.56 -21.12
N ASN A 143 4.70 -15.21 -22.32
CA ASN A 143 4.25 -14.00 -23.00
C ASN A 143 2.92 -14.25 -23.72
N ASN A 144 2.00 -13.30 -23.61
CA ASN A 144 0.80 -13.31 -24.43
C ASN A 144 1.12 -12.81 -25.85
N PRO A 145 0.44 -13.33 -26.89
CA PRO A 145 0.51 -12.75 -28.22
C PRO A 145 0.11 -11.26 -28.19
N PRO A 146 0.78 -10.38 -28.96
CA PRO A 146 0.54 -8.93 -28.91
C PRO A 146 -0.88 -8.54 -29.34
N ASP A 147 -1.51 -9.32 -30.22
CA ASP A 147 -2.83 -9.03 -30.77
C ASP A 147 -4.01 -9.60 -29.95
N ASN A 148 -3.75 -10.31 -28.85
CA ASN A 148 -4.83 -10.81 -28.01
C ASN A 148 -5.47 -9.67 -27.18
N ASP A 149 -6.68 -9.92 -26.67
CA ASP A 149 -7.46 -8.89 -25.97
C ASP A 149 -6.76 -8.40 -24.69
N LEU A 150 -6.03 -9.28 -24.00
CA LEU A 150 -5.31 -8.94 -22.78
C LEU A 150 -4.13 -8.00 -23.07
N SER A 151 -3.29 -8.33 -24.04
CA SER A 151 -2.17 -7.49 -24.50
C SER A 151 -2.67 -6.11 -24.92
N LYS A 152 -3.73 -6.05 -25.74
CA LYS A 152 -4.38 -4.78 -26.12
C LYS A 152 -4.88 -4.00 -24.91
N ALA A 153 -5.53 -4.67 -23.95
CA ALA A 153 -6.04 -4.02 -22.75
C ALA A 153 -4.93 -3.48 -21.85
N LEU A 154 -3.77 -4.14 -21.77
CA LEU A 154 -2.63 -3.77 -20.93
C LEU A 154 -1.59 -2.87 -21.61
N GLY A 155 -1.82 -2.46 -22.86
CA GLY A 155 -1.00 -1.45 -23.55
C GLY A 155 -0.07 -1.98 -24.64
N GLY A 156 -0.32 -3.17 -25.17
CA GLY A 156 0.34 -3.77 -26.33
C GLY A 156 1.15 -5.03 -26.01
N GLU A 157 1.71 -5.10 -24.79
CA GLU A 157 2.46 -6.26 -24.31
C GLU A 157 1.89 -6.73 -22.98
N ALA A 158 1.63 -8.03 -22.88
CA ALA A 158 1.25 -8.66 -21.63
C ALA A 158 1.94 -10.02 -21.47
N CYS A 159 2.11 -10.43 -20.22
CA CYS A 159 2.56 -11.76 -19.87
C CYS A 159 1.74 -12.32 -18.71
N GLU A 160 1.74 -13.63 -18.60
CA GLU A 160 1.25 -14.36 -17.44
C GLU A 160 2.47 -14.83 -16.64
N ILE A 161 2.46 -14.53 -15.34
CA ILE A 161 3.43 -15.07 -14.40
C ILE A 161 2.66 -15.70 -13.24
N VAL A 162 2.83 -17.00 -13.06
CA VAL A 162 2.29 -17.72 -11.91
C VAL A 162 3.41 -17.94 -10.92
N ILE A 163 3.22 -17.48 -9.68
CA ILE A 163 4.15 -17.74 -8.57
C ILE A 163 3.46 -18.55 -7.48
N GLU A 164 4.22 -19.41 -6.82
CA GLU A 164 3.82 -20.07 -5.58
C GLU A 164 4.51 -19.38 -4.40
N SER A 165 3.71 -18.89 -3.45
CA SER A 165 4.24 -18.34 -2.20
C SER A 165 4.79 -19.44 -1.29
N SER A 166 5.58 -19.07 -0.28
CA SER A 166 6.12 -20.01 0.71
C SER A 166 5.05 -20.76 1.54
N LYS A 167 3.79 -20.33 1.46
CA LYS A 167 2.63 -20.95 2.13
C LYS A 167 1.65 -21.57 1.13
N ASN A 168 2.12 -21.95 -0.05
CA ASN A 168 1.37 -22.66 -1.10
C ASN A 168 0.13 -21.92 -1.62
N VAL A 169 0.07 -20.59 -1.47
CA VAL A 169 -0.86 -19.77 -2.24
C VAL A 169 -0.30 -19.63 -3.65
N ILE A 170 -1.10 -19.99 -4.65
CA ILE A 170 -0.81 -19.77 -6.06
C ILE A 170 -1.33 -18.38 -6.42
N ILE A 171 -0.43 -17.52 -6.89
CA ILE A 171 -0.74 -16.20 -7.40
C ILE A 171 -0.59 -16.25 -8.91
N ASP A 172 -1.68 -15.97 -9.59
CA ASP A 172 -1.81 -15.95 -11.04
C ASP A 172 -1.87 -14.50 -11.48
N ALA A 173 -0.76 -14.01 -12.04
CA ALA A 173 -0.58 -12.60 -12.32
C ALA A 173 -0.61 -12.34 -13.83
N LEU A 174 -1.58 -11.52 -14.25
CA LEU A 174 -1.64 -10.95 -15.59
C LEU A 174 -0.92 -9.60 -15.57
N ILE A 175 0.20 -9.51 -16.27
CA ILE A 175 1.14 -8.42 -16.13
C ILE A 175 1.22 -7.61 -17.42
N ALA A 176 1.14 -6.28 -17.32
CA ALA A 176 1.55 -5.38 -18.40
C ALA A 176 3.08 -5.46 -18.59
N GLY A 177 3.51 -5.83 -19.80
CA GLY A 177 4.90 -6.01 -20.19
C GLY A 177 5.21 -7.43 -20.69
N ASN A 178 6.49 -7.78 -20.66
CA ASN A 178 7.03 -9.07 -21.14
C ASN A 178 7.71 -9.81 -19.99
N VAL A 179 7.69 -11.14 -20.00
CA VAL A 179 8.40 -12.04 -19.06
C VAL A 179 9.87 -11.66 -18.84
N ASN A 180 10.52 -11.04 -19.83
CA ASN A 180 11.93 -10.63 -19.77
C ASN A 180 12.84 -11.81 -19.34
N ASN A 181 13.72 -11.58 -18.36
CA ASN A 181 14.66 -12.57 -17.83
C ASN A 181 14.06 -13.45 -16.71
N THR A 182 12.73 -13.47 -16.56
CA THR A 182 12.08 -14.27 -15.52
C THR A 182 12.09 -15.74 -15.92
N GLN A 183 12.59 -16.61 -15.03
CA GLN A 183 12.72 -18.04 -15.28
C GLN A 183 11.92 -18.85 -14.27
N VAL A 184 11.40 -20.01 -14.70
CA VAL A 184 10.78 -20.99 -13.80
C VAL A 184 11.76 -21.40 -12.70
N GLY A 185 11.27 -21.45 -11.46
CA GLY A 185 12.05 -21.74 -10.25
C GLY A 185 12.71 -20.52 -9.59
N GLN A 186 12.82 -19.39 -10.31
CA GLN A 186 13.34 -18.14 -9.78
C GLN A 186 12.42 -17.59 -8.68
N GLN A 187 12.99 -17.02 -7.62
CA GLN A 187 12.22 -16.25 -6.66
C GLN A 187 12.11 -14.80 -7.15
N ILE A 188 10.89 -14.29 -7.23
CA ILE A 188 10.60 -12.92 -7.66
C ILE A 188 9.61 -12.25 -6.72
N THR A 189 9.49 -10.93 -6.84
CA THR A 189 8.44 -10.14 -6.22
C THR A 189 7.59 -9.48 -7.30
N LEU A 190 6.30 -9.78 -7.30
CA LEU A 190 5.30 -9.17 -8.17
C LEU A 190 4.58 -8.04 -7.45
N TYR A 191 4.18 -7.01 -8.19
CA TYR A 191 3.40 -5.88 -7.68
C TYR A 191 2.13 -5.75 -8.51
N GLY A 192 0.97 -5.71 -7.85
CA GLY A 192 -0.29 -5.60 -8.57
C GLY A 192 -1.51 -5.48 -7.68
N TYR A 193 -2.65 -5.25 -8.32
CA TYR A 193 -3.96 -5.22 -7.71
C TYR A 193 -4.53 -6.63 -7.63
N PRO A 194 -4.82 -7.16 -6.43
CA PRO A 194 -5.64 -8.36 -6.31
C PRO A 194 -7.04 -8.08 -6.85
N VAL A 195 -7.58 -8.99 -7.67
CA VAL A 195 -8.90 -8.81 -8.30
C VAL A 195 -9.90 -9.89 -7.96
N GLY A 196 -9.46 -10.92 -7.24
CA GLY A 196 -10.30 -12.00 -6.78
C GLY A 196 -9.58 -13.33 -6.86
N ARG A 197 -10.35 -14.41 -6.88
CA ARG A 197 -9.88 -15.78 -7.06
C ARG A 197 -10.56 -16.41 -8.25
N THR A 198 -9.95 -17.43 -8.82
CA THR A 198 -10.59 -18.26 -9.84
C THR A 198 -10.12 -19.69 -9.71
N ASP A 199 -10.96 -20.64 -10.14
CA ASP A 199 -10.60 -22.05 -10.19
C ASP A 199 -10.02 -22.40 -11.56
N VAL A 200 -8.78 -22.86 -11.57
CA VAL A 200 -8.06 -23.30 -12.76
C VAL A 200 -8.00 -24.81 -12.77
N LYS A 201 -8.47 -25.43 -13.85
CA LYS A 201 -8.44 -26.90 -14.00
C LYS A 201 -7.00 -27.37 -14.19
N ASN A 202 -6.63 -28.43 -13.49
CA ASN A 202 -5.33 -29.05 -13.66
C ASN A 202 -5.36 -30.10 -14.79
N LYS A 203 -4.18 -30.56 -15.24
CA LYS A 203 -4.05 -31.52 -16.35
C LYS A 203 -4.39 -32.98 -15.99
N ILE A 204 -4.52 -33.29 -14.69
CA ILE A 204 -4.71 -34.66 -14.18
C ILE A 204 -6.13 -34.91 -13.63
N GLY A 205 -7.02 -33.92 -13.73
CA GLY A 205 -8.34 -33.92 -13.10
C GLY A 205 -8.34 -33.14 -11.76
N GLY A 206 -9.31 -32.25 -11.62
CA GLY A 206 -9.46 -31.35 -10.46
C GLY A 206 -9.15 -29.89 -10.80
N SER A 207 -9.12 -29.04 -9.78
CA SER A 207 -8.82 -27.61 -9.91
C SER A 207 -7.97 -27.10 -8.75
N PHE A 208 -7.25 -26.00 -9.01
CA PHE A 208 -6.63 -25.18 -7.99
C PHE A 208 -7.30 -23.81 -8.00
N THR A 209 -7.52 -23.25 -6.81
CA THR A 209 -7.98 -21.88 -6.68
C THR A 209 -6.78 -20.95 -6.66
N HIS A 210 -6.69 -20.06 -7.65
CA HIS A 210 -5.62 -19.08 -7.76
C HIS A 210 -6.08 -17.73 -7.22
N LEU A 211 -5.17 -16.97 -6.59
CA LEU A 211 -5.34 -15.53 -6.38
C LEU A 211 -4.99 -14.82 -7.68
N VAL A 212 -5.94 -14.13 -8.29
CA VAL A 212 -5.71 -13.40 -9.54
C VAL A 212 -5.25 -11.98 -9.22
N VAL A 213 -4.17 -11.56 -9.89
CA VAL A 213 -3.56 -10.24 -9.72
C VAL A 213 -3.35 -9.61 -11.08
N ILE A 214 -3.69 -8.33 -11.23
CA ILE A 214 -3.28 -7.55 -12.40
C ILE A 214 -2.11 -6.67 -11.99
N GLY A 215 -0.99 -6.75 -12.70
CA GLY A 215 0.25 -6.08 -12.31
C GLY A 215 1.01 -5.45 -13.46
N LYS A 216 2.20 -4.97 -13.13
CA LYS A 216 3.16 -4.40 -14.07
C LYS A 216 4.56 -4.82 -13.65
N LEU A 217 5.36 -5.33 -14.59
CA LEU A 217 6.78 -5.59 -14.34
C LEU A 217 7.52 -4.25 -14.22
N GLN A 218 8.55 -4.23 -13.37
CA GLN A 218 9.39 -3.05 -13.11
C GLN A 218 10.80 -3.22 -13.63
#